data_AF-A0A7Z9XGY4-F1
#
_entry.id   AF-A0A7Z9XGY4-F1
#
_cell.length_a   1.000
_cell.length_b   1.000
_cell.length_c   1.000
_cell.angle_alpha   90.00
_cell.angle_beta   90.00
_cell.angle_gamma   90.00
#
_symmetry.space_group_name_H-M   'P 1'
#
loop_
_entity.id
_entity.type
_entity.pdbx_description
1 polymer ?
#
loop_
_entity_poly.entity_id
_entity_poly.type
_entity_poly.pdbx_seq_one_letter_code
_entity_poly.pdbx_strand_id
1 'polypeptide(L)'
;AQRPGPATGLPTRTEQADLELVLYAGHGEFPRAIFAPGTPEECFHLTRRSFELAERYQGPIFLLTDQFLADSYRAVTPFDVENLPPVRAGTEEVGSSPYVRFAITESGISPRLLPGMTEHLVVADSDEHTEDGHITEDLAVRVQMVDKRLRKEKGIRAEVVPPDIDGEESPDLLLVSWGSSKGAVKEAASLMRSDGERVATLHFSQVWPLIPEHFMSHLESAKQVVSIEGNALGQLARLIRRETGFEIKKQVLRYDGLPMTPESIIRQLRQ
;
A
#
# COMPACT_ATOMS: atom_id res chain seq x y z
N ALA A 1 -5.37 7.33 9.77
CA ALA A 1 -5.80 8.33 8.78
C ALA A 1 -4.76 9.44 8.77
N GLN A 2 -4.16 9.69 7.61
CA GLN A 2 -3.23 10.79 7.40
C GLN A 2 -3.94 12.14 7.58
N ARG A 3 -3.21 13.11 8.11
CA ARG A 3 -3.65 14.50 8.32
C ARG A 3 -2.44 15.41 8.14
N PRO A 4 -2.62 16.72 7.86
CA PRO A 4 -1.48 17.59 7.64
C PRO A 4 -0.55 17.61 8.84
N GLY A 5 0.73 17.35 8.57
CA GLY A 5 1.84 17.53 9.51
C GLY A 5 2.57 18.86 9.26
N PRO A 6 3.80 19.02 9.78
CA PRO A 6 4.46 18.18 10.79
C PRO A 6 3.91 18.43 12.22
N ALA A 7 4.32 17.58 13.16
CA ALA A 7 3.92 17.65 14.58
C ALA A 7 2.39 17.62 14.75
N THR A 8 1.80 18.61 15.43
CA THR A 8 0.33 18.72 15.57
C THR A 8 -0.34 19.00 14.22
N GLY A 9 0.34 19.77 13.37
CA GLY A 9 -0.14 20.18 12.05
C GLY A 9 -1.55 20.76 12.06
N LEU A 10 -2.42 20.24 11.19
CA LEU A 10 -3.84 20.61 11.11
C LEU A 10 -4.71 19.39 11.43
N PRO A 11 -5.05 19.15 12.72
CA PRO A 11 -5.68 17.91 13.17
C PRO A 11 -6.99 17.52 12.48
N THR A 12 -7.72 18.49 11.95
CA THR A 12 -9.08 18.36 11.38
C THR A 12 -9.09 18.56 9.85
N ARG A 13 -7.94 18.43 9.20
CA ARG A 13 -7.74 18.63 7.76
C ARG A 13 -7.14 17.39 7.13
N THR A 14 -7.12 17.32 5.80
CA THR A 14 -6.63 16.16 5.04
C THR A 14 -5.28 16.44 4.37
N GLU A 15 -4.42 15.43 4.33
CA GLU A 15 -3.16 15.40 3.57
C GLU A 15 -2.75 13.95 3.32
N GLN A 16 -1.90 13.75 2.30
CA GLN A 16 -1.32 12.46 1.90
C GLN A 16 0.21 12.50 2.02
N ALA A 17 0.73 13.03 3.13
CA ALA A 17 2.15 13.32 3.32
C ALA A 17 2.94 12.24 4.10
N ASP A 18 2.32 11.10 4.43
CA ASP A 18 2.95 10.07 5.29
C ASP A 18 3.42 8.83 4.51
N LEU A 19 3.35 8.80 3.18
CA LEU A 19 3.76 7.63 2.38
C LEU A 19 5.24 7.29 2.59
N GLU A 20 6.15 8.24 2.43
CA GLU A 20 7.58 8.00 2.64
C GLU A 20 7.87 7.65 4.11
N LEU A 21 7.16 8.26 5.08
CA LEU A 21 7.29 7.89 6.49
C LEU A 21 6.95 6.41 6.70
N VAL A 22 5.79 5.94 6.23
CA VAL A 22 5.37 4.54 6.41
C VAL A 22 6.25 3.59 5.60
N LEU A 23 6.70 4.01 4.42
CA LEU A 23 7.58 3.21 3.58
C LEU A 23 8.92 2.92 4.23
N TYR A 24 9.47 3.86 4.99
CA TYR A 24 10.79 3.75 5.63
C TYR A 24 10.72 3.61 7.16
N ALA A 25 9.53 3.50 7.76
CA ALA A 25 9.38 3.33 9.20
C ALA A 25 9.93 1.96 9.67
N GLY A 26 10.68 2.00 10.76
CA GLY A 26 11.32 0.83 11.37
C GLY A 26 12.79 0.70 10.96
N HIS A 27 13.66 0.48 11.94
CA HIS A 27 15.08 0.25 11.69
C HIS A 27 15.29 -1.17 11.13
N GLY A 28 16.25 -1.30 10.21
CA GLY A 28 16.51 -2.55 9.49
C GLY A 28 15.54 -2.82 8.34
N GLU A 29 15.66 -4.00 7.75
CA GLU A 29 14.93 -4.39 6.54
C GLU A 29 13.95 -5.52 6.85
N PHE A 30 12.69 -5.31 6.47
CA PHE A 30 11.64 -6.30 6.60
C PHE A 30 10.53 -6.04 5.59
N PRO A 31 9.88 -7.09 5.06
CA PRO A 31 8.80 -6.92 4.10
C PRO A 31 7.60 -6.20 4.73
N ARG A 32 6.93 -5.39 3.91
CA ARG A 32 5.70 -4.69 4.25
C ARG A 32 4.86 -4.49 2.99
N ALA A 33 3.56 -4.26 3.17
CA ALA A 33 2.69 -3.76 2.10
C ALA A 33 1.97 -2.51 2.59
N ILE A 34 1.65 -1.60 1.67
CA ILE A 34 1.00 -0.33 1.96
C ILE A 34 -0.17 -0.16 0.99
N PHE A 35 -1.38 -0.32 1.52
CA PHE A 35 -2.62 -0.02 0.83
C PHE A 35 -3.00 1.45 1.05
N ALA A 36 -3.64 2.06 0.06
CA ALA A 36 -4.11 3.44 0.10
C ALA A 36 -5.49 3.53 -0.59
N PRO A 37 -6.58 3.20 0.11
CA PRO A 37 -7.90 3.16 -0.49
C PRO A 37 -8.34 4.55 -0.99
N GLY A 38 -9.02 4.58 -2.12
CA GLY A 38 -9.61 5.79 -2.72
C GLY A 38 -11.11 5.92 -2.56
N THR A 39 -11.80 4.89 -2.07
CA THR A 39 -13.26 4.90 -1.85
C THR A 39 -13.64 4.17 -0.56
N PRO A 40 -14.87 4.38 -0.02
CA PRO A 40 -15.36 3.61 1.12
C PRO A 40 -15.42 2.09 0.88
N GLU A 41 -15.72 1.65 -0.34
CA GLU A 41 -15.70 0.24 -0.73
C GLU A 41 -14.29 -0.32 -0.72
N GLU A 42 -13.31 0.43 -1.24
CA GLU A 42 -11.90 0.06 -1.14
C GLU A 42 -11.43 0.02 0.31
N CYS A 43 -11.88 0.95 1.18
CA CYS A 43 -11.60 0.87 2.61
C CYS A 43 -12.06 -0.47 3.19
N PHE A 44 -13.28 -0.92 2.90
CA PHE A 44 -13.80 -2.19 3.39
C PHE A 44 -12.97 -3.37 2.89
N HIS A 45 -12.80 -3.50 1.57
CA HIS A 45 -12.14 -4.65 0.96
C HIS A 45 -10.63 -4.70 1.26
N LEU A 46 -9.93 -3.55 1.20
CA LEU A 46 -8.50 -3.49 1.46
C LEU A 46 -8.16 -3.60 2.95
N THR A 47 -9.05 -3.18 3.87
CA THR A 47 -8.86 -3.48 5.31
C THR A 47 -8.85 -4.98 5.53
N ARG A 48 -9.85 -5.69 5.00
CA ARG A 48 -9.90 -7.15 5.11
C ARG A 48 -8.65 -7.80 4.49
N ARG A 49 -8.30 -7.41 3.28
CA ARG A 49 -7.09 -7.89 2.58
C ARG A 49 -5.83 -7.62 3.40
N SER A 50 -5.75 -6.49 4.09
CA SER A 50 -4.62 -6.17 4.98
C SER A 50 -4.47 -7.19 6.10
N PHE A 51 -5.56 -7.59 6.75
CA PHE A 51 -5.53 -8.66 7.75
C PHE A 51 -5.13 -10.01 7.14
N GLU A 52 -5.65 -10.36 5.96
CA GLU A 52 -5.28 -11.61 5.28
C GLU A 52 -3.79 -11.68 4.96
N LEU A 53 -3.21 -10.62 4.42
CA LEU A 53 -1.77 -10.56 4.13
C LEU A 53 -0.94 -10.53 5.41
N ALA A 54 -1.36 -9.79 6.44
CA ALA A 54 -0.65 -9.71 7.71
C ALA A 54 -0.56 -11.09 8.38
N GLU A 55 -1.66 -11.84 8.33
CA GLU A 55 -1.74 -13.20 8.86
C GLU A 55 -0.94 -14.21 8.04
N ARG A 56 -1.08 -14.16 6.71
CA ARG A 56 -0.38 -15.07 5.79
C ARG A 56 1.13 -14.87 5.80
N TYR A 57 1.59 -13.62 5.76
CA TYR A 57 3.02 -13.28 5.66
C TYR A 57 3.65 -12.89 7.00
N GLN A 58 2.88 -12.88 8.08
CA GLN A 58 3.35 -12.65 9.46
C GLN A 58 4.24 -11.40 9.54
N GLY A 59 3.72 -10.27 9.07
CA GLY A 59 4.46 -9.04 8.91
C GLY A 59 3.54 -7.81 8.89
N PRO A 60 4.11 -6.61 8.99
CA PRO A 60 3.33 -5.38 9.06
C PRO A 60 2.72 -5.05 7.69
N ILE A 61 1.41 -4.82 7.69
CA ILE A 61 0.65 -4.33 6.54
C ILE A 61 -0.01 -3.02 6.96
N PHE A 62 0.17 -1.98 6.15
CA PHE A 62 -0.31 -0.64 6.45
C PHE A 62 -1.49 -0.28 5.55
N LEU A 63 -2.49 0.39 6.13
CA LEU A 63 -3.61 0.98 5.41
C LEU A 63 -3.58 2.51 5.58
N LEU A 64 -3.10 3.19 4.56
CA LEU A 64 -3.00 4.64 4.48
C LEU A 64 -4.28 5.26 3.91
N THR A 65 -5.27 5.48 4.79
CA THR A 65 -6.38 6.41 4.53
C THR A 65 -5.99 7.85 4.90
N ASP A 66 -6.86 8.82 4.69
CA ASP A 66 -6.69 10.22 5.10
C ASP A 66 -7.96 10.80 5.73
N GLN A 67 -7.83 11.99 6.34
CA GLN A 67 -8.93 12.63 7.07
C GLN A 67 -10.15 12.87 6.18
N PHE A 68 -9.96 13.19 4.89
CA PHE A 68 -11.09 13.39 3.98
C PHE A 68 -11.90 12.11 3.81
N LEU A 69 -11.25 10.97 3.57
CA LEU A 69 -11.97 9.71 3.43
C LEU A 69 -12.55 9.22 4.76
N ALA A 70 -11.90 9.52 5.88
CA ALA A 70 -12.40 9.19 7.22
C ALA A 70 -13.67 9.96 7.61
N ASP A 71 -13.78 11.23 7.22
CA ASP A 71 -14.94 12.10 7.54
C ASP A 71 -16.04 12.03 6.46
N SER A 72 -15.73 11.49 5.28
CA SER A 72 -16.68 11.38 4.17
C SER A 72 -17.66 10.23 4.36
N TYR A 73 -18.90 10.46 3.96
CA TYR A 73 -19.92 9.42 3.85
C TYR A 73 -20.61 9.52 2.48
N ARG A 74 -20.95 8.36 1.91
CA ARG A 74 -21.80 8.27 0.73
C ARG A 74 -22.61 6.98 0.78
N ALA A 75 -23.67 6.92 -0.02
CA ALA A 75 -24.38 5.67 -0.23
C ALA A 75 -23.44 4.65 -0.91
N VAL A 76 -23.45 3.42 -0.40
CA VAL A 76 -22.74 2.27 -0.95
C VAL A 76 -23.71 1.09 -1.01
N THR A 77 -23.44 0.16 -1.93
CA THR A 77 -24.11 -1.14 -1.89
C THR A 77 -23.75 -1.83 -0.57
N PRO A 78 -24.71 -2.40 0.17
CA PRO A 78 -24.41 -3.14 1.39
C PRO A 78 -23.38 -4.24 1.15
N PHE A 79 -22.38 -4.33 2.04
CA PHE A 79 -21.37 -5.39 1.98
C PHE A 79 -21.96 -6.71 2.46
N ASP A 80 -21.67 -7.78 1.73
CA ASP A 80 -22.06 -9.15 2.10
C ASP A 80 -21.12 -9.69 3.18
N VAL A 81 -21.30 -9.25 4.43
CA VAL A 81 -20.44 -9.62 5.57
C VAL A 81 -20.61 -11.09 5.96
N GLU A 82 -21.82 -11.64 5.81
CA GLU A 82 -22.18 -12.99 6.26
C GLU A 82 -21.46 -14.08 5.45
N ASN A 83 -21.22 -13.84 4.16
CA ASN A 83 -20.56 -14.81 3.28
C ASN A 83 -19.03 -14.62 3.17
N LEU A 84 -18.42 -13.75 3.98
CA LEU A 84 -16.96 -13.59 3.95
C LEU A 84 -16.26 -14.76 4.66
N PRO A 85 -15.23 -15.37 4.04
CA PRO A 85 -14.46 -16.40 4.72
C PRO A 85 -13.76 -15.83 5.97
N PRO A 86 -13.55 -16.60 7.04
CA PRO A 86 -12.81 -16.09 8.19
C PRO A 86 -11.34 -15.86 7.84
N VAL A 87 -10.77 -14.75 8.32
CA VAL A 87 -9.31 -14.57 8.31
C VAL A 87 -8.73 -15.41 9.44
N ARG A 88 -7.96 -16.45 9.12
CA ARG A 88 -7.41 -17.37 10.12
C ARG A 88 -6.07 -16.88 10.62
N ALA A 89 -5.95 -16.81 11.94
CA ALA A 89 -4.69 -16.49 12.62
C ALA A 89 -3.96 -17.77 13.01
N GLY A 90 -2.73 -17.93 12.53
CA GLY A 90 -1.91 -19.10 12.85
C GLY A 90 -2.43 -20.42 12.24
N THR A 91 -1.88 -21.53 12.72
CA THR A 91 -2.21 -22.89 12.29
C THR A 91 -2.18 -23.84 13.50
N GLU A 92 -2.82 -24.99 13.37
CA GLU A 92 -2.68 -26.13 14.30
C GLU A 92 -1.60 -27.12 13.81
N GLU A 93 -1.11 -26.95 12.57
CA GLU A 93 -0.12 -27.83 11.98
C GLU A 93 1.27 -27.61 12.61
N VAL A 94 1.76 -28.67 13.25
CA VAL A 94 3.07 -28.73 13.86
C VAL A 94 4.08 -29.10 12.78
N GLY A 95 4.84 -28.12 12.29
CA GLY A 95 5.82 -28.33 11.23
C GLY A 95 7.03 -29.18 11.64
N SER A 96 7.35 -29.24 12.94
CA SER A 96 8.43 -30.05 13.51
C SER A 96 8.16 -30.36 14.98
N SER A 97 8.77 -31.44 15.50
CA SER A 97 8.80 -31.74 16.93
C SER A 97 10.26 -31.93 17.38
N PRO A 98 10.80 -31.09 18.29
CA PRO A 98 10.11 -29.98 18.95
C PRO A 98 9.69 -28.87 17.97
N TYR A 99 8.63 -28.15 18.32
CA TYR A 99 8.14 -27.00 17.54
C TYR A 99 9.13 -25.84 17.65
N VAL A 100 9.46 -25.24 16.51
CA VAL A 100 10.34 -24.08 16.42
C VAL A 100 9.63 -22.95 15.68
N ARG A 101 9.34 -21.85 16.39
CA ARG A 101 8.47 -20.75 15.91
C ARG A 101 8.99 -20.10 14.63
N PHE A 102 10.30 -20.07 14.45
CA PHE A 102 10.99 -19.39 13.36
C PHE A 102 11.65 -20.36 12.38
N ALA A 103 11.12 -21.59 12.26
CA ALA A 103 11.53 -22.59 11.27
C ALA A 103 11.89 -21.98 9.90
N ILE A 104 13.09 -22.25 9.39
CA ILE A 104 13.56 -21.78 8.09
C ILE A 104 12.89 -22.63 6.99
N THR A 105 11.88 -22.06 6.34
CA THR A 105 11.15 -22.70 5.23
C THR A 105 11.55 -22.07 3.90
N GLU A 106 11.27 -22.72 2.77
CA GLU A 106 11.55 -22.17 1.42
C GLU A 106 10.85 -20.82 1.17
N SER A 107 9.61 -20.68 1.63
CA SER A 107 8.81 -19.45 1.50
C SER A 107 9.21 -18.35 2.49
N GLY A 108 9.99 -18.68 3.52
CA GLY A 108 10.27 -17.79 4.65
C GLY A 108 9.15 -17.70 5.68
N ILE A 109 7.99 -18.33 5.42
CA ILE A 109 6.84 -18.36 6.31
C ILE A 109 6.95 -19.60 7.21
N SER A 110 7.21 -19.39 8.49
CA SER A 110 7.22 -20.46 9.50
C SER A 110 5.79 -20.79 9.93
N PRO A 111 5.44 -22.05 10.20
CA PRO A 111 4.20 -22.40 10.90
C PRO A 111 4.08 -21.58 12.18
N ARG A 112 2.90 -21.00 12.41
CA ARG A 112 2.64 -20.11 13.55
C ARG A 112 1.58 -20.72 14.45
N LEU A 113 2.03 -21.38 15.51
CA LEU A 113 1.15 -21.76 16.61
C LEU A 113 0.87 -20.54 17.49
N LEU A 114 -0.32 -20.49 18.08
CA LEU A 114 -0.73 -19.43 19.00
C LEU A 114 -0.58 -19.90 20.45
N PRO A 115 -0.06 -19.06 21.36
CA PRO A 115 0.02 -19.39 22.79
C PRO A 115 -1.34 -19.84 23.34
N GLY A 116 -1.35 -20.99 24.04
CA GLY A 116 -2.55 -21.55 24.67
C GLY A 116 -3.50 -22.31 23.73
N MET A 117 -3.23 -22.37 22.43
CA MET A 117 -4.05 -23.14 21.46
C MET A 117 -3.53 -24.56 21.24
N THR A 118 -2.28 -24.84 21.62
CA THR A 118 -1.65 -26.16 21.50
C THR A 118 -0.83 -26.45 22.75
N GLU A 119 -0.34 -27.68 22.90
CA GLU A 119 0.58 -28.07 23.98
C GLU A 119 2.03 -27.61 23.76
N HIS A 120 2.35 -27.07 22.58
CA HIS A 120 3.70 -26.66 22.22
C HIS A 120 4.07 -25.27 22.78
N LEU A 121 5.30 -25.15 23.27
CA LEU A 121 5.86 -23.88 23.71
C LEU A 121 6.08 -22.95 22.52
N VAL A 122 5.54 -21.73 22.60
CA VAL A 122 5.81 -20.67 21.62
C VAL A 122 6.76 -19.65 22.23
N VAL A 123 7.97 -19.54 21.68
CA VAL A 123 8.96 -18.53 22.07
C VAL A 123 9.06 -17.47 20.97
N ALA A 124 9.06 -16.20 21.36
CA ALA A 124 9.25 -15.08 20.46
C ALA A 124 10.09 -14.00 21.15
N ASP A 125 11.14 -13.57 20.48
CA ASP A 125 12.07 -12.55 20.94
C ASP A 125 12.24 -11.47 19.86
N SER A 126 12.51 -10.23 20.29
CA SER A 126 12.82 -9.10 19.41
C SER A 126 14.29 -9.02 19.01
N ASP A 127 15.18 -9.56 19.84
CA ASP A 127 16.58 -9.73 19.47
C ASP A 127 16.68 -10.71 18.29
N GLU A 128 17.81 -10.73 17.59
CA GLU A 128 18.02 -11.78 16.59
C GLU A 128 17.98 -13.14 17.29
N HIS A 129 17.38 -14.12 16.62
CA HIS A 129 17.04 -15.39 17.26
C HIS A 129 17.28 -16.60 16.36
N THR A 130 17.55 -17.75 17.00
CA THR A 130 17.54 -19.07 16.36
C THR A 130 16.11 -19.51 16.01
N GLU A 131 15.97 -20.64 15.30
CA GLU A 131 14.66 -21.15 14.85
C GLU A 131 13.67 -21.38 16.00
N ASP A 132 14.17 -21.78 17.16
CA ASP A 132 13.41 -22.00 18.39
C ASP A 132 13.07 -20.71 19.15
N GLY A 133 13.53 -19.55 18.69
CA GLY A 133 13.13 -18.23 19.18
C GLY A 133 13.97 -17.65 20.32
N HIS A 134 15.11 -18.25 20.65
CA HIS A 134 16.04 -17.72 21.64
C HIS A 134 17.07 -16.77 21.02
N ILE A 135 17.45 -15.73 21.79
CA ILE A 135 18.45 -14.74 21.40
C ILE A 135 19.77 -15.37 20.92
N THR A 136 20.36 -14.78 19.87
CA THR A 136 21.66 -15.15 19.34
C THR A 136 22.40 -13.96 18.74
N GLU A 137 23.73 -13.97 18.86
CA GLU A 137 24.64 -13.07 18.14
C GLU A 137 25.47 -13.82 17.08
N ASP A 138 25.11 -15.06 16.75
CA ASP A 138 25.79 -15.84 15.72
C ASP A 138 25.63 -15.19 14.34
N LEU A 139 26.76 -14.88 13.72
CA LEU A 139 26.81 -14.15 12.45
C LEU A 139 26.25 -14.94 11.27
N ALA A 140 26.33 -16.27 11.30
CA ALA A 140 25.78 -17.12 10.25
C ALA A 140 24.26 -17.25 10.38
N VAL A 141 23.75 -17.43 11.62
CA VAL A 141 22.31 -17.46 11.90
C VAL A 141 21.65 -16.13 11.50
N ARG A 142 22.31 -15.00 11.78
CA ARG A 142 21.83 -13.66 11.39
C ARG A 142 21.53 -13.59 9.88
N VAL A 143 22.45 -14.03 9.04
CA VAL A 143 22.26 -14.01 7.57
C VAL A 143 21.04 -14.85 7.18
N GLN A 144 20.97 -16.09 7.69
CA GLN A 144 19.87 -17.01 7.36
C GLN A 144 18.50 -16.46 7.78
N MET A 145 18.42 -15.83 8.96
CA MET A 145 17.17 -15.28 9.48
C MET A 145 16.73 -14.00 8.76
N VAL A 146 17.68 -13.14 8.35
CA VAL A 146 17.38 -11.99 7.49
C VAL A 146 16.85 -12.47 6.14
N ASP A 147 17.57 -13.37 5.47
CA ASP A 147 17.16 -13.91 4.17
C ASP A 147 15.79 -14.59 4.23
N LYS A 148 15.54 -15.35 5.30
CA LYS A 148 14.22 -15.93 5.58
C LYS A 148 13.13 -14.87 5.67
N ARG A 149 13.33 -13.79 6.44
CA ARG A 149 12.34 -12.72 6.57
C ARG A 149 12.09 -12.04 5.22
N LEU A 150 13.13 -11.76 4.45
CA LEU A 150 13.03 -11.12 3.14
C LEU A 150 12.36 -12.00 2.08
N ARG A 151 12.52 -13.33 2.13
CA ARG A 151 11.83 -14.25 1.19
C ARG A 151 10.31 -14.12 1.21
N LYS A 152 9.72 -13.70 2.34
CA LYS A 152 8.27 -13.46 2.46
C LYS A 152 7.79 -12.35 1.51
N GLU A 153 8.68 -11.43 1.09
CA GLU A 153 8.36 -10.37 0.13
C GLU A 153 7.92 -10.94 -1.23
N LYS A 154 8.47 -12.08 -1.66
CA LYS A 154 8.07 -12.75 -2.91
C LYS A 154 6.58 -13.06 -2.93
N GLY A 155 6.05 -13.56 -1.80
CA GLY A 155 4.62 -13.85 -1.68
C GLY A 155 3.77 -12.57 -1.64
N ILE A 156 4.19 -11.56 -0.88
CA ILE A 156 3.51 -10.26 -0.83
C ILE A 156 3.42 -9.63 -2.24
N ARG A 157 4.51 -9.69 -3.03
CA ARG A 157 4.57 -9.18 -4.41
C ARG A 157 3.63 -9.93 -5.36
N ALA A 158 3.47 -11.24 -5.18
CA ALA A 158 2.54 -12.05 -5.98
C ALA A 158 1.07 -11.69 -5.73
N GLU A 159 0.76 -10.97 -4.64
CA GLU A 159 -0.58 -10.55 -4.25
C GLU A 159 -0.78 -9.04 -4.33
N VAL A 160 0.01 -8.33 -5.14
CA VAL A 160 -0.18 -6.89 -5.34
C VAL A 160 -1.48 -6.61 -6.07
N VAL A 161 -2.24 -5.63 -5.59
CA VAL A 161 -3.40 -5.08 -6.29
C VAL A 161 -2.91 -4.20 -7.43
N PRO A 162 -3.25 -4.51 -8.70
CA PRO A 162 -2.88 -3.65 -9.82
C PRO A 162 -3.62 -2.30 -9.73
N PRO A 163 -3.04 -1.21 -10.26
CA PRO A 163 -3.71 0.09 -10.32
C PRO A 163 -5.02 0.04 -11.13
N ASP A 164 -5.98 0.87 -10.75
CA ASP A 164 -7.22 1.10 -11.51
C ASP A 164 -6.93 2.03 -12.69
N ILE A 165 -7.33 1.63 -13.90
CA ILE A 165 -7.11 2.39 -15.12
C ILE A 165 -8.46 2.74 -15.74
N ASP A 166 -8.63 3.99 -16.15
CA ASP A 166 -9.83 4.46 -16.85
C ASP A 166 -9.47 5.42 -17.97
N GLY A 167 -9.87 5.10 -19.20
CA GLY A 167 -9.58 5.88 -20.41
C GLY A 167 -8.95 5.03 -21.52
N GLU A 168 -8.49 5.70 -22.58
CA GLU A 168 -7.81 5.07 -23.72
C GLU A 168 -6.40 4.55 -23.35
N GLU A 169 -5.93 3.53 -24.06
CA GLU A 169 -4.60 2.92 -23.84
C GLU A 169 -3.42 3.85 -24.16
N SER A 170 -3.60 4.80 -25.10
CA SER A 170 -2.58 5.76 -25.53
C SER A 170 -3.12 7.20 -25.50
N PRO A 171 -3.36 7.76 -24.30
CA PRO A 171 -3.96 9.07 -24.13
C PRO A 171 -2.96 10.20 -24.45
N ASP A 172 -3.46 11.40 -24.72
CA ASP A 172 -2.62 12.60 -24.76
C ASP A 172 -2.15 12.98 -23.34
N LEU A 173 -2.98 12.69 -22.33
CA LEU A 173 -2.72 13.00 -20.93
C LEU A 173 -3.08 11.82 -20.02
N LEU A 174 -2.14 11.38 -19.18
CA LEU A 174 -2.37 10.41 -18.12
C LEU A 174 -2.27 11.09 -16.75
N LEU A 175 -3.33 10.98 -15.95
CA LEU A 175 -3.38 11.47 -14.57
C LEU A 175 -3.10 10.32 -13.60
N VAL A 176 -1.95 10.37 -12.93
CA VAL A 176 -1.52 9.37 -11.94
C VAL A 176 -1.91 9.84 -10.55
N SER A 177 -2.53 8.98 -9.76
CA SER A 177 -3.07 9.36 -8.45
C SER A 177 -3.10 8.18 -7.47
N TRP A 178 -3.33 8.46 -6.18
CA TRP A 178 -3.43 7.43 -5.15
C TRP A 178 -4.30 7.86 -3.96
N GLY A 179 -4.75 6.89 -3.17
CA GLY A 179 -5.60 7.18 -2.01
C GLY A 179 -6.87 7.94 -2.39
N SER A 180 -7.35 8.83 -1.51
CA SER A 180 -8.61 9.55 -1.68
C SER A 180 -8.71 10.51 -2.87
N SER A 181 -7.60 10.80 -3.56
CA SER A 181 -7.61 11.63 -4.76
C SER A 181 -8.33 10.98 -5.96
N LYS A 182 -8.63 9.66 -5.88
CA LYS A 182 -9.31 8.87 -6.92
C LYS A 182 -10.53 9.57 -7.51
N GLY A 183 -11.48 9.97 -6.66
CA GLY A 183 -12.76 10.52 -7.11
C GLY A 183 -12.58 11.82 -7.88
N ALA A 184 -11.80 12.75 -7.31
CA ALA A 184 -11.53 14.04 -7.93
C ALA A 184 -10.79 13.91 -9.28
N VAL A 185 -9.85 12.97 -9.39
CA VAL A 185 -9.09 12.73 -10.63
C VAL A 185 -9.96 12.10 -11.72
N LYS A 186 -10.81 11.12 -11.37
CA LYS A 186 -11.75 10.51 -12.32
C LYS A 186 -12.76 11.54 -12.83
N GLU A 187 -13.29 12.38 -11.96
CA GLU A 187 -14.23 13.43 -12.35
C GLU A 187 -13.55 14.51 -13.21
N ALA A 188 -12.32 14.95 -12.87
CA ALA A 188 -11.54 15.86 -13.70
C ALA A 188 -11.31 15.30 -15.12
N ALA A 189 -10.88 14.04 -15.22
CA ALA A 189 -10.69 13.38 -16.51
C ALA A 189 -12.00 13.25 -17.30
N SER A 190 -13.12 12.96 -16.62
CA SER A 190 -14.44 12.90 -17.23
C SER A 190 -14.86 14.24 -17.84
N LEU A 191 -14.65 15.35 -17.12
CA LEU A 191 -14.93 16.70 -17.61
C LEU A 191 -14.04 17.06 -18.82
N MET A 192 -12.75 16.79 -18.74
CA MET A 192 -11.81 17.04 -19.86
C MET A 192 -12.16 16.20 -21.10
N ARG A 193 -12.57 14.93 -20.92
CA ARG A 193 -13.07 14.09 -22.00
C ARG A 193 -14.35 14.64 -22.62
N SER A 194 -15.25 15.22 -21.82
CA SER A 194 -16.46 15.88 -22.34
C SER A 194 -16.14 17.13 -23.18
N ASP A 195 -15.00 17.77 -22.93
CA ASP A 195 -14.44 18.86 -23.74
C ASP A 195 -13.66 18.36 -24.97
N GLY A 196 -13.61 17.04 -25.21
CA GLY A 196 -12.95 16.41 -26.36
C GLY A 196 -11.46 16.08 -26.16
N GLU A 197 -10.94 16.19 -24.94
CA GLU A 197 -9.54 15.85 -24.63
C GLU A 197 -9.36 14.32 -24.42
N ARG A 198 -8.24 13.75 -24.89
CA ARG A 198 -7.92 12.33 -24.70
C ARG A 198 -7.17 12.11 -23.39
N VAL A 199 -7.92 11.97 -22.30
CA VAL A 199 -7.39 11.84 -20.94
C VAL A 199 -7.69 10.45 -20.35
N ALA A 200 -6.68 9.82 -19.77
CA ALA A 200 -6.83 8.62 -18.95
C ALA A 200 -6.38 8.87 -17.50
N THR A 201 -6.77 7.96 -16.61
CA THR A 201 -6.38 7.96 -15.20
C THR A 201 -5.72 6.64 -14.82
N LEU A 202 -4.74 6.70 -13.92
CA LEU A 202 -4.07 5.55 -13.31
C LEU A 202 -4.06 5.77 -11.81
N HIS A 203 -4.85 4.99 -11.06
CA HIS A 203 -5.02 5.14 -9.62
C HIS A 203 -4.44 3.96 -8.85
N PHE A 204 -3.55 4.26 -7.91
CA PHE A 204 -2.93 3.27 -7.02
C PHE A 204 -3.73 3.15 -5.71
N SER A 205 -4.43 2.03 -5.54
CA SER A 205 -5.05 1.63 -4.27
C SER A 205 -4.09 0.81 -3.38
N GLN A 206 -2.93 0.43 -3.94
CA GLN A 206 -1.76 -0.08 -3.24
C GLN A 206 -0.53 0.65 -3.76
N VAL A 207 0.27 1.20 -2.85
CA VAL A 207 1.46 2.04 -3.15
C VAL A 207 2.77 1.35 -2.82
N TRP A 208 2.73 0.21 -2.13
CA TRP A 208 3.89 -0.66 -1.93
C TRP A 208 3.50 -2.12 -1.69
N PRO A 209 4.25 -3.10 -2.21
CA PRO A 209 5.27 -2.96 -3.26
C PRO A 209 4.67 -2.54 -4.61
N LEU A 210 5.49 -1.91 -5.45
CA LEU A 210 5.14 -1.60 -6.84
C LEU A 210 5.59 -2.75 -7.75
N ILE A 211 4.74 -3.11 -8.71
CA ILE A 211 5.02 -4.10 -9.77
C ILE A 211 4.99 -3.34 -11.10
N PRO A 212 6.17 -2.96 -11.65
CA PRO A 212 6.26 -2.11 -12.84
C PRO A 212 5.47 -2.65 -14.03
N GLU A 213 5.41 -3.97 -14.19
CA GLU A 213 4.67 -4.66 -15.25
C GLU A 213 3.18 -4.34 -15.25
N HIS A 214 2.60 -3.94 -14.11
CA HIS A 214 1.19 -3.58 -14.01
C HIS A 214 0.87 -2.18 -14.54
N PHE A 215 1.86 -1.30 -14.75
CA PHE A 215 1.57 0.10 -15.06
C PHE A 215 2.54 0.81 -16.00
N MET A 216 3.75 0.27 -16.24
CA MET A 216 4.78 0.95 -17.03
C MET A 216 4.34 1.21 -18.48
N SER A 217 3.63 0.28 -19.10
CA SER A 217 3.11 0.45 -20.46
C SER A 217 2.21 1.68 -20.59
N HIS A 218 1.41 1.98 -19.57
CA HIS A 218 0.54 3.16 -19.55
C HIS A 218 1.32 4.46 -19.35
N LEU A 219 2.38 4.44 -18.53
CA LEU A 219 3.26 5.59 -18.35
C LEU A 219 4.01 5.93 -19.66
N GLU A 220 4.44 4.90 -20.39
CA GLU A 220 5.23 5.04 -21.62
C GLU A 220 4.36 5.36 -22.85
N SER A 221 3.11 4.90 -22.90
CA SER A 221 2.20 5.15 -24.03
C SER A 221 1.60 6.56 -24.03
N ALA A 222 1.51 7.20 -22.87
CA ALA A 222 0.95 8.53 -22.73
C ALA A 222 1.89 9.62 -23.24
N LYS A 223 1.38 10.60 -23.99
CA LYS A 223 2.22 11.74 -24.45
C LYS A 223 2.69 12.61 -23.29
N GLN A 224 1.88 12.75 -22.25
CA GLN A 224 2.21 13.45 -21.02
C GLN A 224 1.65 12.71 -19.82
N VAL A 225 2.48 12.54 -18.79
CA VAL A 225 2.08 11.99 -17.49
C VAL A 225 2.13 13.10 -16.44
N VAL A 226 1.08 13.19 -15.62
CA VAL A 226 1.00 14.15 -14.52
C VAL A 226 0.65 13.42 -13.22
N SER A 227 1.46 13.62 -12.17
CA SER A 227 1.13 13.11 -10.83
C SER A 227 0.19 14.08 -10.11
N ILE A 228 -0.89 13.57 -9.55
CA ILE A 228 -1.88 14.32 -8.77
C ILE A 228 -1.80 13.83 -7.32
N GLU A 229 -1.27 14.65 -6.40
CA GLU A 229 -1.03 14.21 -5.03
C GLU A 229 -1.42 15.26 -3.99
N GLY A 230 -1.98 14.78 -2.87
CA GLY A 230 -2.30 15.59 -1.69
C GLY A 230 -1.09 15.84 -0.78
N ASN A 231 0.10 16.10 -1.32
CA ASN A 231 1.31 16.39 -0.54
C ASN A 231 2.26 17.33 -1.31
N ALA A 232 3.23 17.92 -0.60
CA ALA A 232 4.10 18.95 -1.16
C ALA A 232 5.26 18.45 -2.04
N LEU A 233 5.58 17.15 -2.02
CA LEU A 233 6.80 16.61 -2.65
C LEU A 233 6.56 15.59 -3.76
N GLY A 234 5.30 15.24 -4.05
CA GLY A 234 4.98 14.17 -4.99
C GLY A 234 5.59 12.83 -4.56
N GLN A 235 5.27 12.38 -3.35
CA GLN A 235 5.88 11.19 -2.74
C GLN A 235 5.70 9.93 -3.60
N LEU A 236 4.53 9.73 -4.22
CA LEU A 236 4.33 8.58 -5.11
C LEU A 236 5.13 8.74 -6.41
N ALA A 237 5.16 9.93 -7.01
CA ALA A 237 5.96 10.18 -8.21
C ALA A 237 7.46 9.92 -7.97
N ARG A 238 7.98 10.32 -6.80
CA ARG A 238 9.36 10.03 -6.39
C ARG A 238 9.59 8.54 -6.18
N LEU A 239 8.62 7.84 -5.60
CA LEU A 239 8.66 6.39 -5.43
C LEU A 239 8.66 5.65 -6.77
N ILE A 240 7.78 6.01 -7.71
CA ILE A 240 7.74 5.44 -9.06
C ILE A 240 9.10 5.62 -9.73
N ARG A 241 9.67 6.84 -9.70
CA ARG A 241 11.01 7.10 -10.24
C ARG A 241 12.08 6.23 -9.60
N ARG A 242 12.04 6.02 -8.29
CA ARG A 242 13.00 5.18 -7.57
C ARG A 242 12.93 3.72 -8.03
N GLU A 243 11.73 3.20 -8.21
CA GLU A 243 11.51 1.78 -8.54
C GLU A 243 11.65 1.46 -10.03
N THR A 244 11.39 2.42 -10.91
CA THR A 244 11.31 2.15 -12.36
C THR A 244 12.25 3.01 -13.21
N GLY A 245 12.83 4.08 -12.64
CA GLY A 245 13.55 5.10 -13.39
C GLY A 245 12.67 6.06 -14.18
N PHE A 246 11.35 5.84 -14.25
CA PHE A 246 10.43 6.72 -14.97
C PHE A 246 10.20 8.03 -14.19
N GLU A 247 10.51 9.17 -14.80
CA GLU A 247 10.35 10.48 -14.19
C GLU A 247 9.03 11.15 -14.62
N ILE A 248 8.10 11.32 -13.67
CA ILE A 248 6.89 12.12 -13.87
C ILE A 248 7.23 13.60 -13.63
N LYS A 249 7.46 14.33 -14.73
CA LYS A 249 7.96 15.73 -14.69
C LYS A 249 6.94 16.76 -14.25
N LYS A 250 5.66 16.60 -14.64
CA LYS A 250 4.59 17.54 -14.27
C LYS A 250 3.83 16.97 -13.07
N GLN A 251 3.56 17.83 -12.10
CA GLN A 251 2.86 17.45 -10.87
C GLN A 251 1.82 18.52 -10.54
N VAL A 252 0.66 18.08 -10.05
CA VAL A 252 -0.39 18.91 -9.45
C VAL A 252 -0.49 18.50 -7.99
N LEU A 253 -0.01 19.38 -7.13
CA LEU A 253 0.17 19.10 -5.71
C LEU A 253 -0.76 19.97 -4.88
N ARG A 254 -1.33 19.41 -3.81
CA ARG A 254 -2.17 20.15 -2.87
C ARG A 254 -1.81 19.81 -1.42
N TYR A 255 -1.50 20.82 -0.63
CA TYR A 255 -1.02 20.69 0.76
C TYR A 255 -1.53 21.84 1.65
N ASP A 256 -2.67 22.43 1.30
CA ASP A 256 -3.36 23.49 2.05
C ASP A 256 -4.35 22.94 3.11
N GLY A 257 -4.36 21.61 3.30
CA GLY A 257 -5.29 20.90 4.20
C GLY A 257 -6.69 20.64 3.62
N LEU A 258 -6.96 21.07 2.39
CA LEU A 258 -8.23 20.83 1.70
C LEU A 258 -8.12 19.60 0.78
N PRO A 259 -9.23 18.88 0.55
CA PRO A 259 -9.22 17.73 -0.35
C PRO A 259 -8.92 18.15 -1.80
N MET A 260 -8.39 17.21 -2.59
CA MET A 260 -8.28 17.42 -4.03
C MET A 260 -9.70 17.57 -4.63
N THR A 261 -9.89 18.53 -5.55
CA THR A 261 -11.16 18.71 -6.27
C THR A 261 -10.91 18.74 -7.77
N PRO A 262 -11.90 18.34 -8.60
CA PRO A 262 -11.77 18.35 -10.05
C PRO A 262 -11.38 19.72 -10.62
N GLU A 263 -12.00 20.79 -10.10
CA GLU A 263 -11.76 22.16 -10.54
C GLU A 263 -10.34 22.62 -10.19
N SER A 264 -9.84 22.22 -9.01
CA SER A 264 -8.47 22.52 -8.61
C SER A 264 -7.46 21.84 -9.53
N ILE A 265 -7.72 20.57 -9.89
CA ILE A 265 -6.89 19.80 -10.81
C ILE A 265 -6.87 20.47 -12.19
N ILE A 266 -8.03 20.68 -12.79
CA ILE A 266 -8.16 21.26 -14.14
C ILE A 266 -7.51 22.65 -14.20
N ARG A 267 -7.76 23.49 -13.19
CA ARG A 267 -7.17 24.83 -13.13
C ARG A 267 -5.65 24.79 -13.12
N GLN A 268 -5.04 23.90 -12.32
CA GLN A 268 -3.58 23.77 -12.26
C GLN A 268 -2.98 23.12 -13.50
N LEU A 269 -3.71 22.20 -14.16
CA LEU A 269 -3.28 21.61 -15.43
C LEU A 269 -3.19 22.64 -16.56
N ARG A 270 -4.09 23.63 -16.55
CA ARG A 270 -4.19 24.72 -17.54
C ARG A 270 -3.26 25.92 -17.28
N GLN A 271 -2.56 25.92 -16.15
CA GLN A 271 -1.46 26.86 -15.87
C GLN A 271 -0.14 26.34 -16.47
#